data_AF-A0A536BLV3-F1
#
_entry.id   AF-A0A536BLV3-F1
#
_cell.length_a   1.000
_cell.length_b   1.000
_cell.length_c   1.000
_cell.angle_alpha   90.00
_cell.angle_beta   90.00
_cell.angle_gamma   90.00
#
_symmetry.space_group_name_H-M   'P 1'
#
loop_
_entity.id
_entity.type
_entity.pdbx_description
1 polymer ?
#
loop_
_entity_poly.entity_id
_entity_poly.type
_entity_poly.pdbx_seq_one_letter_code
_entity_poly.pdbx_strand_id
1 'polypeptide(L)' 'MSYGEVSRATATIAPPTRQASTVVGTYRRLQMAGLSPTEAANLTAHLSGLPIEGQKWSINEIQRLLFVRSLVETGRLSS' A
#
# COMPACT_ATOMS: atom_id res chain seq x y z
N MET A 1 32.40 -32.47 9.81
CA MET A 1 30.98 -32.41 9.44
C MET A 1 30.15 -32.30 10.71
N SER A 2 29.56 -31.14 10.97
CA SER A 2 28.55 -30.97 12.04
C SER A 2 27.47 -30.05 11.47
N TYR A 3 26.26 -30.59 11.33
CA TYR A 3 25.11 -29.87 10.80
C TYR A 3 24.55 -28.98 11.92
N GLY A 4 24.82 -27.67 11.83
CA GLY A 4 24.20 -26.67 12.68
C GLY A 4 22.70 -26.61 12.39
N GLU A 5 21.93 -27.00 13.38
CA GLU A 5 20.47 -27.00 13.43
C GLU A 5 19.91 -25.60 13.11
N VAL A 6 19.28 -25.45 11.95
CA VAL A 6 18.60 -24.22 11.56
C VAL A 6 17.34 -24.11 12.43
N SER A 7 17.48 -23.43 13.57
CA SER A 7 16.36 -23.06 14.43
C SER A 7 15.39 -22.16 13.66
N ARG A 8 14.34 -22.77 13.11
CA ARG A 8 13.24 -22.08 12.45
C ARG A 8 12.42 -21.39 13.54
N ALA A 9 12.78 -20.16 13.87
CA ALA A 9 12.01 -19.31 14.75
C ALA A 9 10.60 -19.15 14.16
N THR A 10 9.62 -19.78 14.81
CA THR A 10 8.21 -19.53 14.57
C THR A 10 7.91 -18.12 15.09
N ALA A 11 7.87 -17.16 14.18
CA ALA A 11 7.44 -15.80 14.49
C ALA A 11 6.00 -15.88 15.05
N THR A 12 5.87 -15.67 16.36
CA THR A 12 4.58 -15.50 17.02
C THR A 12 3.90 -14.28 16.38
N ILE A 13 2.81 -14.52 15.66
CA ILE A 13 2.04 -13.47 15.00
C ILE A 13 1.31 -12.70 16.10
N ALA A 14 1.95 -11.67 16.65
CA ALA A 14 1.27 -10.71 17.51
C ALA A 14 0.09 -10.09 16.72
N PRO A 15 -1.08 -9.88 17.36
CA PRO A 15 -2.21 -9.27 16.68
C PRO A 15 -1.79 -7.91 16.09
N PRO A 16 -2.18 -7.61 14.84
CA PRO A 16 -1.79 -6.37 14.20
C PRO A 16 -2.26 -5.18 15.04
N THR A 17 -1.38 -4.21 15.22
CA THR A 17 -1.74 -2.96 15.88
C THR A 17 -2.87 -2.27 15.11
N ARG A 18 -3.66 -1.41 15.79
CA ARG A 18 -4.76 -0.67 15.16
C ARG A 18 -4.32 0.15 13.93
N GLN A 19 -3.07 0.62 13.94
CA GLN A 19 -2.44 1.27 12.78
C GLN A 19 -2.22 0.29 11.64
N ALA A 20 -1.65 -0.89 11.90
CA ALA A 20 -1.45 -1.91 10.87
C ALA A 20 -2.77 -2.39 10.24
N SER A 21 -3.84 -2.56 11.03
CA SER A 21 -5.16 -2.91 10.47
C SER A 21 -5.77 -1.79 9.62
N THR A 22 -5.53 -0.53 9.99
CA THR A 22 -5.96 0.64 9.20
C THR A 22 -5.18 0.73 7.89
N VAL A 23 -3.87 0.51 7.92
CA VAL A 23 -2.99 0.49 6.73
C VAL A 23 -3.44 -0.59 5.74
N VAL A 24 -3.64 -1.82 6.21
CA VAL A 24 -4.11 -2.93 5.36
C VAL A 24 -5.51 -2.65 4.80
N GLY A 25 -6.40 -2.07 5.62
CA GLY A 25 -7.75 -1.68 5.19
C GLY A 25 -7.73 -0.62 4.08
N THR A 26 -6.91 0.42 4.23
CA THR A 26 -6.73 1.47 3.22
C THR A 26 -6.17 0.90 1.93
N TYR A 27 -5.11 0.09 2.02
CA TYR A 27 -4.51 -0.58 0.85
C TYR A 27 -5.53 -1.41 0.07
N ARG A 28 -6.34 -2.22 0.77
CA ARG A 28 -7.37 -3.05 0.13
C ARG A 28 -8.48 -2.23 -0.52
N ARG A 29 -8.92 -1.14 0.11
CA ARG A 29 -9.90 -0.23 -0.51
C ARG A 29 -9.37 0.41 -1.78
N LEU A 30 -8.10 0.81 -1.79
CA LEU A 30 -7.47 1.38 -2.97
C LEU A 30 -7.37 0.36 -4.12
N GLN A 31 -7.00 -0.89 -3.82
CA GLN A 31 -7.03 -1.95 -4.84
C GLN A 31 -8.44 -2.19 -5.39
N MET A 32 -9.47 -2.22 -4.53
CA MET A 32 -10.86 -2.36 -4.98
C MET A 32 -11.34 -1.16 -5.79
N ALA A 33 -10.75 0.02 -5.59
CA ALA A 33 -10.99 1.21 -6.40
C ALA A 33 -10.22 1.20 -7.75
N GLY A 34 -9.51 0.11 -8.07
CA GLY A 34 -8.80 -0.07 -9.33
C GLY A 34 -7.33 0.36 -9.33
N LEU A 35 -6.77 0.76 -8.17
CA LEU A 35 -5.36 1.11 -8.09
C LEU A 35 -4.49 -0.14 -8.22
N SER A 36 -3.40 -0.04 -8.99
CA SER A 36 -2.40 -1.10 -9.04
C SER A 36 -1.72 -1.27 -7.67
N PRO A 37 -1.13 -2.45 -7.37
CA PRO A 37 -0.49 -2.71 -6.09
C PRO A 37 0.53 -1.63 -5.67
N THR A 38 1.31 -1.12 -6.62
CA THR A 38 2.31 -0.07 -6.38
C THR A 38 1.66 1.26 -5.99
N GLU A 39 0.56 1.63 -6.64
CA GLU A 39 -0.15 2.89 -6.38
C GLU A 39 -0.87 2.83 -5.03
N ALA A 40 -1.53 1.70 -4.76
CA ALA A 40 -2.19 1.45 -3.49
C ALA A 40 -1.18 1.47 -2.33
N ALA A 41 0.02 0.90 -2.51
CA ALA A 41 1.07 0.91 -1.51
C ALA A 41 1.59 2.33 -1.24
N ASN A 42 1.94 3.06 -2.29
CA ASN A 42 2.49 4.41 -2.18
C ASN A 42 1.48 5.40 -1.58
N LEU A 43 0.21 5.34 -2.00
CA LEU A 43 -0.83 6.21 -1.45
C LEU A 43 -1.17 5.84 -0.01
N THR A 44 -1.20 4.55 0.34
CA THR A 44 -1.39 4.11 1.72
C THR A 44 -0.25 4.60 2.61
N ALA A 45 1.00 4.50 2.15
CA ALA A 45 2.16 4.97 2.89
C ALA A 45 2.13 6.49 3.07
N HIS A 46 1.79 7.24 2.02
CA HIS A 46 1.62 8.69 2.11
C HIS A 46 0.54 9.08 3.14
N LEU A 47 -0.65 8.47 3.06
CA LEU A 47 -1.76 8.74 4.00
C LEU A 47 -1.45 8.33 5.44
N SER A 48 -0.59 7.33 5.63
CA SER A 48 -0.22 6.80 6.94
C SER A 48 1.08 7.40 7.49
N GLY A 49 1.72 8.32 6.74
CA GLY A 49 3.02 8.89 7.11
C GLY A 49 4.18 7.87 7.13
N LEU A 50 4.03 6.74 6.45
CA LEU A 50 5.03 5.68 6.44
C LEU A 50 6.17 6.02 5.45
N PRO A 51 7.43 5.75 5.83
CA PRO A 51 8.53 5.86 4.89
C PRO A 51 8.35 4.82 3.77
N ILE A 52 8.38 5.29 2.53
CA ILE A 52 8.36 4.42 1.34
C ILE A 52 9.82 4.08 1.02
N GLU A 53 10.20 2.81 1.17
CA GLU A 53 11.46 2.29 0.63
C GLU A 53 11.22 1.79 -0.80
N GLY A 54 11.85 2.41 -1.80
CA GLY A 54 11.67 2.08 -3.22
C GLY A 54 11.20 3.27 -4.07
N GLN A 55 10.32 2.99 -5.05
CA GLN A 55 9.78 3.99 -5.99
C GLN A 55 8.85 4.98 -5.27
N LYS A 56 9.43 5.98 -4.62
CA LYS A 56 8.69 7.10 -4.03
C LYS A 56 8.01 7.87 -5.14
N TRP A 57 6.68 7.90 -5.10
CA TRP A 57 5.93 8.82 -5.94
C TRP A 57 6.10 10.24 -5.40
N SER A 58 6.40 11.16 -6.31
CA SER A 58 6.31 12.58 -6.06
C SER A 58 4.85 12.96 -5.77
N ILE A 59 4.67 14.07 -5.04
CA ILE A 59 3.34 14.63 -4.80
C ILE A 59 2.58 14.90 -6.11
N ASN A 60 3.29 15.28 -7.16
CA ASN A 60 2.71 15.52 -8.49
C ASN A 60 2.15 14.24 -9.12
N GLU A 61 2.82 13.10 -8.95
CA GLU A 61 2.32 11.80 -9.45
C GLU A 61 1.07 11.36 -8.69
N ILE A 62 1.06 11.56 -7.36
CA ILE A 62 -0.14 11.30 -6.54
C ILE A 62 -1.30 12.20 -6.99
N GLN A 63 -1.06 13.50 -7.17
CA GLN A 63 -2.07 14.44 -7.63
C GLN A 63 -2.61 14.08 -9.02
N ARG A 64 -1.72 13.68 -9.94
CA ARG A 64 -2.12 13.26 -11.29
C ARG A 64 -3.00 12.01 -11.24
N LEU A 65 -2.67 11.02 -10.42
CA LEU A 65 -3.50 9.83 -10.22
C LEU A 65 -4.88 10.19 -9.65
N LEU A 66 -4.93 11.02 -8.61
CA LEU A 66 -6.20 11.48 -8.03
C LEU A 66 -7.04 12.29 -9.02
N PHE A 67 -6.39 13.10 -9.85
CA PHE A 67 -7.05 13.85 -10.90
C PHE A 67 -7.67 12.92 -11.96
N VAL A 68 -6.91 11.97 -12.51
CA VAL A 68 -7.42 10.98 -13.47
C VAL A 68 -8.60 10.21 -12.87
N ARG A 69 -8.49 9.80 -11.61
CA ARG A 69 -9.60 9.13 -10.90
C ARG A 69 -10.83 10.02 -10.78
N SER A 70 -10.67 11.29 -10.44
CA SER A 70 -11.79 12.23 -10.38
C SER A 70 -12.49 12.38 -11.72
N LEU A 71 -11.76 12.27 -12.84
CA LEU A 71 -12.35 12.28 -14.18
C LEU A 71 -13.14 11.01 -14.48
N VAL A 72 -12.66 9.84 -14.03
CA VAL A 72 -13.41 8.57 -14.16
C VAL A 72 -14.68 8.59 -13.31
N GLU A 73 -14.57 9.01 -12.04
CA GLU A 73 -15.72 9.09 -11.13
C GLU A 73 -16.78 10.11 -11.59
N THR A 74 -16.36 11.18 -12.26
CA THR A 74 -17.28 12.18 -12.82
C THR A 74 -17.77 11.82 -14.23
N GLY A 75 -17.41 10.65 -14.76
CA GLY A 75 -17.80 10.18 -16.09
C GLY A 75 -17.20 11.01 -17.24
N ARG A 76 -16.19 11.83 -16.96
CA ARG A 76 -15.48 12.67 -17.95
C ARG A 76 -14.39 11.88 -18.67
N LEU A 77 -14.00 10.74 -18.12
CA LEU A 77 -13.10 9.78 -18.73
C LEU A 77 -13.71 8.39 -18.59
N SER A 78 -13.93 7.69 -19.70
CA SER A 78 -14.30 6.28 -19.71
C SER A 78 -13.05 5.44 -19.95
N SER A 79 -12.84 4.41 -19.13
CA SER A 79 -11.74 3.44 -19.28
C SER A 79 -12.01 2.46 -20.41
#